data_AF-A0A329M2M0-F1
#
_entry.id   AF-A0A329M2M0-F1
#
_cell.length_a   1.000
_cell.length_b   1.000
_cell.length_c   1.000
_cell.angle_alpha   90.00
_cell.angle_beta   90.00
_cell.angle_gamma   90.00
#
_symmetry.space_group_name_H-M   'P 1'
#
loop_
_entity.id
_entity.type
_entity.pdbx_description
1 polymer ?
#
loop_
_entity_poly.entity_id
_entity_poly.type
_entity_poly.pdbx_seq_one_letter_code
_entity_poly.pdbx_strand_id
1 'polypeptide(L)'
;MTMKKFLSFMVFLLLLSMVVPNVSFAQSKEARVTLPTFKVSLNGTPIDNTFRQYPLIVYKDITYFPMTYYDSRFLGIETKWSGDTGLEIDKTGIGAAYRDYNGDARNGKTYTATIPSFDIKVNGEAINQASEEYPLLVFRDVTYFPLTWRFAVEAFGWEYLFDSDNGLVIQSTNPQLHKVNLSAYTGGDLVAVGGHYYYEGAEGAIYRSPADRPEQANKVYQLPVWSYGDGNAYATSSLSVKDGEAWLVYHQGGAIMGSDHYVKLKQDGTAEEAERGYLTFRTFGDITLKVGQGVPPGPNNLSMKTAGQEYKPIGDPAYLYGWNWEKTDASSGGGASKDLYLVNNHVYLMAFHMDRDTDVSRIHKVNIETGETARVSDLKAKSFVIEGETMYFASEGKLYRLPLTGGKEELLPTTEAVNEDFAIQVLNGKVYYVGAADQALYAAGIDTSLHAGGKVTGLKQEEDYLVGTFAKENGNPYGMIVFDKESRAVYRSADDAAYSSVANGTLTYAESGGSNVYTVNIDTE
;
A
#
# COMPACT_ATOMS: atom_id res chain seq x y z
N MET A 1 80.26 -14.15 -58.33
CA MET A 1 78.92 -13.57 -58.07
C MET A 1 79.03 -12.79 -56.77
N THR A 2 78.82 -11.48 -56.83
CA THR A 2 79.32 -10.48 -55.88
C THR A 2 78.64 -10.53 -54.51
N MET A 3 79.45 -10.26 -53.47
CA MET A 3 79.14 -10.19 -52.02
C MET A 3 78.01 -9.22 -51.64
N LYS A 4 77.39 -8.55 -52.62
CA LYS A 4 76.19 -7.72 -52.46
C LYS A 4 74.87 -8.50 -52.47
N LYS A 5 74.85 -9.75 -52.97
CA LYS A 5 73.62 -10.57 -52.99
C LYS A 5 73.39 -11.41 -51.73
N PHE A 6 74.43 -11.68 -50.94
CA PHE A 6 74.31 -12.46 -49.70
C PHE A 6 73.86 -11.61 -48.51
N LEU A 7 74.27 -10.34 -48.46
CA LEU A 7 73.84 -9.41 -47.40
C LEU A 7 72.37 -8.99 -47.55
N SER A 8 71.85 -8.96 -48.79
CA SER A 8 70.44 -8.64 -49.05
C SER A 8 69.48 -9.78 -48.67
N PHE A 9 69.94 -11.04 -48.65
CA PHE A 9 69.11 -12.18 -48.25
C PHE A 9 69.06 -12.34 -46.72
N MET A 10 70.13 -11.96 -46.02
CA MET A 10 70.20 -12.04 -44.55
C MET A 10 69.46 -10.89 -43.84
N VAL A 11 69.38 -9.70 -44.46
CA VAL A 11 68.56 -8.58 -43.95
C VAL A 11 67.07 -8.81 -44.22
N PHE A 12 66.71 -9.49 -45.31
CA PHE A 12 65.30 -9.83 -45.60
C PHE A 12 64.77 -10.97 -44.70
N LEU A 13 65.64 -11.89 -44.24
CA LEU A 13 65.25 -12.95 -43.31
C LEU A 13 65.15 -12.47 -41.85
N LEU A 14 65.92 -11.44 -41.45
CA LEU A 14 65.83 -10.86 -40.10
C LEU A 14 64.62 -9.93 -39.94
N LEU A 15 64.19 -9.25 -41.00
CA LEU A 15 63.00 -8.37 -41.02
C LEU A 15 61.66 -9.13 -41.03
N LEU A 16 61.66 -10.44 -41.32
CA LEU A 16 60.44 -11.26 -41.30
C LEU A 16 60.12 -11.85 -39.90
N SER A 17 60.98 -11.62 -38.91
CA SER A 17 60.81 -12.15 -37.53
C SER A 17 60.22 -11.15 -36.53
N MET A 18 59.92 -9.90 -36.94
CA MET A 18 59.44 -8.83 -36.05
C MET A 18 58.02 -8.33 -36.35
N VAL A 19 57.20 -9.12 -37.06
CA VAL A 19 55.75 -8.90 -37.13
C VAL A 19 55.06 -10.13 -36.57
N VAL A 20 55.23 -10.35 -35.27
CA VAL A 20 54.16 -11.00 -34.52
C VAL A 20 53.14 -9.88 -34.34
N PRO A 21 51.95 -9.90 -34.97
CA PRO A 21 50.91 -9.02 -34.53
C PRO A 21 50.76 -9.27 -33.03
N ASN A 22 50.87 -8.22 -32.22
CA ASN A 22 50.24 -8.24 -30.91
C ASN A 22 48.77 -8.48 -31.21
N VAL A 23 48.37 -9.74 -31.26
CA VAL A 23 46.99 -10.13 -31.07
C VAL A 23 46.78 -9.77 -29.61
N SER A 24 46.38 -8.52 -29.37
CA SER A 24 45.58 -8.20 -28.21
C SER A 24 44.43 -9.19 -28.30
N PHE A 25 44.51 -10.29 -27.55
CA PHE A 25 43.32 -11.08 -27.28
C PHE A 25 42.37 -10.09 -26.65
N ALA A 26 41.40 -9.61 -27.44
CA ALA A 26 40.23 -8.98 -26.89
C ALA A 26 39.74 -9.95 -25.81
N GLN A 27 39.81 -9.52 -24.56
CA GLN A 27 39.33 -10.29 -23.43
C GLN A 27 37.96 -10.82 -23.82
N SER A 28 37.81 -12.15 -23.82
CA SER A 28 36.59 -12.76 -24.32
C SER A 28 35.42 -12.10 -23.59
N LYS A 29 34.52 -11.46 -24.36
CA LYS A 29 33.28 -10.91 -23.80
C LYS A 29 32.38 -12.01 -23.24
N GLU A 30 32.73 -13.26 -23.48
CA GLU A 30 32.06 -14.46 -22.98
C GLU A 30 32.65 -14.91 -21.63
N ALA A 31 31.76 -15.21 -20.71
CA ALA A 31 32.03 -15.76 -19.39
C ALA A 31 31.35 -17.13 -19.28
N ARG A 32 32.13 -18.20 -19.08
CA ARG A 32 31.56 -19.52 -18.82
C ARG A 32 31.02 -19.59 -17.40
N VAL A 33 29.75 -19.92 -17.25
CA VAL A 33 29.05 -19.97 -15.96
C VAL A 33 28.42 -21.34 -15.70
N THR A 34 28.16 -21.64 -14.45
CA THR A 34 27.50 -22.89 -14.01
C THR A 34 26.33 -22.61 -13.09
N LEU A 35 25.51 -23.62 -12.80
CA LEU A 35 24.55 -23.50 -11.69
C LEU A 35 25.25 -23.73 -10.35
N PRO A 36 24.81 -23.10 -9.25
CA PRO A 36 25.29 -23.40 -7.91
C PRO A 36 25.19 -24.90 -7.60
N THR A 37 26.27 -25.47 -7.07
CA THR A 37 26.32 -26.86 -6.59
C THR A 37 26.08 -26.96 -5.09
N PHE A 38 25.82 -25.84 -4.44
CA PHE A 38 25.53 -25.66 -3.02
C PHE A 38 24.14 -25.02 -2.85
N LYS A 39 23.61 -25.08 -1.63
CA LYS A 39 22.33 -24.44 -1.29
C LYS A 39 22.48 -22.93 -1.37
N VAL A 40 21.45 -22.25 -1.87
CA VAL A 40 21.33 -20.80 -1.77
C VAL A 40 19.99 -20.47 -1.15
N SER A 41 19.98 -19.58 -0.17
CA SER A 41 18.75 -19.03 0.39
C SER A 41 18.81 -17.51 0.41
N LEU A 42 17.69 -16.89 0.05
CA LEU A 42 17.50 -15.45 0.00
C LEU A 42 16.33 -15.10 0.92
N ASN A 43 16.56 -14.28 1.93
CA ASN A 43 15.57 -13.94 2.96
C ASN A 43 14.88 -15.19 3.56
N GLY A 44 15.69 -16.21 3.88
CA GLY A 44 15.21 -17.51 4.36
C GLY A 44 14.51 -18.40 3.32
N THR A 45 14.29 -17.93 2.08
CA THR A 45 13.65 -18.70 1.01
C THR A 45 14.70 -19.51 0.23
N PRO A 46 14.63 -20.85 0.22
CA PRO A 46 15.53 -21.69 -0.58
C PRO A 46 15.30 -21.48 -2.08
N ILE A 47 16.38 -21.28 -2.83
CA ILE A 47 16.30 -21.01 -4.27
C ILE A 47 16.50 -22.29 -5.07
N ASP A 48 15.45 -22.70 -5.81
CA ASP A 48 15.55 -23.78 -6.78
C ASP A 48 15.87 -23.23 -8.19
N ASN A 49 17.01 -23.64 -8.72
CA ASN A 49 17.49 -23.24 -10.05
C ASN A 49 17.12 -24.25 -11.14
N THR A 50 16.39 -25.33 -10.81
CA THR A 50 16.15 -26.45 -11.73
C THR A 50 15.33 -26.04 -12.95
N PHE A 51 14.29 -25.22 -12.75
CA PHE A 51 13.38 -24.76 -13.81
C PHE A 51 13.26 -23.24 -13.89
N ARG A 52 14.03 -22.48 -13.08
CA ARG A 52 13.99 -21.02 -13.09
C ARG A 52 14.43 -20.48 -14.45
N GLN A 53 13.64 -19.59 -15.07
CA GLN A 53 13.97 -18.90 -16.32
C GLN A 53 15.24 -18.05 -16.18
N TYR A 54 15.46 -17.48 -15.00
CA TYR A 54 16.66 -16.72 -14.66
C TYR A 54 17.32 -17.35 -13.43
N PRO A 55 17.98 -18.50 -13.57
CA PRO A 55 18.60 -19.20 -12.43
C PRO A 55 19.79 -18.40 -11.93
N LEU A 56 20.10 -18.51 -10.63
CA LEU A 56 21.40 -18.09 -10.13
C LEU A 56 22.50 -18.81 -10.92
N ILE A 57 23.56 -18.07 -11.23
CA ILE A 57 24.73 -18.60 -11.95
C ILE A 57 25.99 -18.39 -11.13
N VAL A 58 27.00 -19.23 -11.33
CA VAL A 58 28.30 -19.12 -10.68
C VAL A 58 29.37 -18.84 -11.71
N TYR A 59 30.15 -17.78 -11.49
CA TYR A 59 31.32 -17.40 -12.27
C TYR A 59 32.48 -17.12 -11.33
N LYS A 60 33.64 -17.75 -11.59
CA LYS A 60 34.83 -17.69 -10.72
C LYS A 60 34.49 -17.91 -9.23
N ASP A 61 33.70 -18.96 -8.97
CA ASP A 61 33.24 -19.36 -7.63
C ASP A 61 32.37 -18.32 -6.87
N ILE A 62 31.97 -17.24 -7.52
CA ILE A 62 31.01 -16.26 -6.99
C ILE A 62 29.62 -16.52 -7.58
N THR A 63 28.59 -16.49 -6.72
CA THR A 63 27.20 -16.56 -7.14
C THR A 63 26.73 -15.22 -7.66
N TYR A 64 26.00 -15.24 -8.76
CA TYR A 64 25.43 -14.09 -9.42
C TYR A 64 23.91 -14.16 -9.38
N PHE A 65 23.31 -13.04 -9.02
CA PHE A 65 21.89 -12.85 -8.80
C PHE A 65 21.25 -12.06 -9.96
N PRO A 66 20.13 -12.52 -10.54
CA PRO A 66 19.52 -11.86 -11.68
C PRO A 66 18.80 -10.57 -11.26
N MET A 67 19.04 -9.48 -12.00
CA MET A 67 18.38 -8.18 -11.82
C MET A 67 17.01 -8.14 -12.54
N THR A 68 16.15 -9.12 -12.27
CA THR A 68 14.76 -9.11 -12.77
C THR A 68 13.87 -8.23 -11.89
N TYR A 69 12.65 -7.96 -12.36
CA TYR A 69 11.69 -7.12 -11.63
C TYR A 69 11.33 -7.71 -10.24
N TYR A 70 10.99 -9.00 -10.14
CA TYR A 70 10.63 -9.62 -8.86
C TYR A 70 11.83 -9.97 -7.99
N ASP A 71 12.90 -10.51 -8.58
CA ASP A 71 14.09 -10.91 -7.81
C ASP A 71 14.72 -9.68 -7.13
N SER A 72 14.90 -8.58 -7.86
CA SER A 72 15.47 -7.33 -7.31
C SER A 72 14.64 -6.80 -6.12
N ARG A 73 13.31 -6.71 -6.29
CA ARG A 73 12.41 -6.16 -5.26
C ARG A 73 12.32 -7.07 -4.03
N PHE A 74 12.47 -8.37 -4.20
CA PHE A 74 12.52 -9.31 -3.09
C PHE A 74 13.70 -9.01 -2.14
N LEU A 75 14.84 -8.53 -2.68
CA LEU A 75 16.00 -8.10 -1.90
C LEU A 75 16.03 -6.59 -1.59
N GLY A 76 14.93 -5.87 -1.82
CA GLY A 76 14.79 -4.46 -1.46
C GLY A 76 15.52 -3.48 -2.38
N ILE A 77 15.84 -3.91 -3.60
CA ILE A 77 16.48 -3.07 -4.62
C ILE A 77 15.58 -2.93 -5.86
N GLU A 78 15.75 -1.84 -6.59
CA GLU A 78 15.01 -1.57 -7.81
C GLU A 78 15.95 -1.25 -8.97
N THR A 79 15.53 -1.68 -10.16
CA THR A 79 16.27 -1.47 -11.41
C THR A 79 15.54 -0.47 -12.29
N LYS A 80 16.27 0.46 -12.90
CA LYS A 80 15.78 1.37 -13.94
C LYS A 80 16.67 1.26 -15.16
N TRP A 81 16.06 1.28 -16.35
CA TRP A 81 16.79 1.23 -17.61
C TRP A 81 16.43 2.43 -18.49
N SER A 82 17.44 3.07 -19.07
CA SER A 82 17.24 4.03 -20.16
C SER A 82 18.31 3.86 -21.24
N GLY A 83 18.00 4.25 -22.47
CA GLY A 83 18.97 4.21 -23.57
C GLY A 83 20.14 5.17 -23.37
N ASP A 84 19.94 6.25 -22.60
CA ASP A 84 20.93 7.31 -22.40
C ASP A 84 21.83 7.05 -21.18
N THR A 85 21.29 6.45 -20.12
CA THR A 85 21.99 6.25 -18.82
C THR A 85 22.34 4.80 -18.51
N GLY A 86 21.86 3.85 -19.32
CA GLY A 86 22.07 2.42 -19.09
C GLY A 86 21.23 1.86 -17.94
N LEU A 87 21.79 0.92 -17.18
CA LEU A 87 21.13 0.27 -16.04
C LEU A 87 21.48 1.00 -14.74
N GLU A 88 20.46 1.36 -13.97
CA GLU A 88 20.63 1.86 -12.60
C GLU A 88 20.01 0.87 -11.62
N ILE A 89 20.73 0.56 -10.55
CA ILE A 89 20.35 -0.38 -9.49
C ILE A 89 20.44 0.34 -8.17
N ASP A 90 19.30 0.59 -7.52
CA ASP A 90 19.24 1.38 -6.29
C ASP A 90 18.65 0.59 -5.14
N LYS A 91 19.24 0.73 -3.95
CA LYS A 91 18.61 0.32 -2.69
C LYS A 91 17.49 1.30 -2.35
N THR A 92 16.26 0.81 -2.36
CA THR A 92 15.07 1.62 -2.05
C THR A 92 14.33 1.14 -0.81
N GLY A 93 14.60 -0.08 -0.35
CA GLY A 93 13.92 -0.70 0.79
C GLY A 93 12.49 -1.16 0.46
N ILE A 94 12.15 -1.29 -0.83
CA ILE A 94 10.86 -1.81 -1.27
C ILE A 94 10.59 -3.21 -0.69
N GLY A 95 9.37 -3.45 -0.24
CA GLY A 95 8.88 -4.77 0.15
C GLY A 95 8.25 -5.48 -1.05
N ALA A 96 8.61 -6.75 -1.25
CA ALA A 96 7.96 -7.61 -2.22
C ALA A 96 7.99 -9.07 -1.76
N ALA A 97 6.96 -9.82 -2.13
CA ALA A 97 6.94 -11.25 -1.91
C ALA A 97 7.83 -11.97 -2.93
N TYR A 98 8.36 -13.12 -2.54
CA TYR A 98 9.09 -13.99 -3.45
C TYR A 98 8.21 -14.48 -4.59
N ARG A 99 8.65 -14.29 -5.84
CA ARG A 99 7.95 -14.75 -7.05
C ARG A 99 8.95 -15.29 -8.06
N ASP A 100 8.71 -16.50 -8.54
CA ASP A 100 9.58 -17.17 -9.48
C ASP A 100 9.18 -16.94 -10.94
N TYR A 101 10.18 -16.68 -11.77
CA TYR A 101 10.08 -16.86 -13.21
C TYR A 101 10.42 -18.31 -13.52
N ASN A 102 9.42 -19.15 -13.76
CA ASN A 102 9.64 -20.53 -14.18
C ASN A 102 9.65 -20.63 -15.70
N GLY A 103 10.58 -21.42 -16.23
CA GLY A 103 10.63 -21.83 -17.62
C GLY A 103 10.15 -23.26 -17.80
N ASP A 104 9.81 -23.62 -19.04
CA ASP A 104 9.26 -24.94 -19.39
C ASP A 104 10.33 -26.06 -19.45
N ALA A 105 11.60 -25.68 -19.45
CA ALA A 105 12.72 -26.60 -19.62
C ALA A 105 13.64 -26.59 -18.40
N ARG A 106 14.13 -27.79 -18.06
CA ARG A 106 15.13 -27.96 -17.01
C ARG A 106 16.44 -27.29 -17.42
N ASN A 107 17.04 -26.53 -16.51
CA ASN A 107 18.34 -25.92 -16.73
C ASN A 107 19.45 -26.98 -16.79
N GLY A 108 20.36 -26.80 -17.75
CA GLY A 108 21.62 -27.52 -17.86
C GLY A 108 22.65 -27.06 -16.84
N LYS A 109 23.78 -27.75 -16.79
CA LYS A 109 24.84 -27.51 -15.77
C LYS A 109 25.77 -26.34 -16.10
N THR A 110 25.85 -25.93 -17.36
CA THR A 110 26.83 -24.94 -17.84
C THR A 110 26.22 -24.09 -18.93
N TYR A 111 26.55 -22.80 -18.91
CA TYR A 111 26.11 -21.81 -19.87
C TYR A 111 27.25 -20.83 -20.21
N THR A 112 26.97 -19.97 -21.17
CA THR A 112 27.80 -18.81 -21.50
C THR A 112 26.99 -17.55 -21.21
N ALA A 113 27.56 -16.66 -20.39
CA ALA A 113 27.10 -15.30 -20.17
C ALA A 113 28.04 -14.33 -20.89
N THR A 114 27.71 -13.05 -20.92
CA THR A 114 28.59 -12.02 -21.49
C THR A 114 28.83 -10.86 -20.54
N ILE A 115 29.91 -10.10 -20.75
CA ILE A 115 30.10 -8.83 -20.05
C ILE A 115 29.27 -7.75 -20.77
N PRO A 116 28.38 -7.01 -20.08
CA PRO A 116 27.59 -5.95 -20.68
C PRO A 116 28.49 -4.85 -21.27
N SER A 117 28.04 -4.27 -22.38
CA SER A 117 28.72 -3.17 -23.07
C SER A 117 28.05 -1.82 -22.84
N PHE A 118 27.10 -1.76 -21.93
CA PHE A 118 26.35 -0.56 -21.56
C PHE A 118 26.73 -0.10 -20.16
N ASP A 119 26.44 1.16 -19.87
CA ASP A 119 26.75 1.75 -18.56
C ASP A 119 25.86 1.18 -17.47
N ILE A 120 26.44 0.99 -16.29
CA ILE A 120 25.74 0.51 -15.10
C ILE A 120 26.09 1.40 -13.93
N LYS A 121 25.09 1.80 -13.15
CA LYS A 121 25.26 2.45 -11.86
C LYS A 121 24.64 1.65 -10.74
N VAL A 122 25.29 1.65 -9.58
CA VAL A 122 24.79 1.04 -8.35
C VAL A 122 24.73 2.13 -7.29
N ASN A 123 23.55 2.41 -6.75
CA ASN A 123 23.29 3.52 -5.82
C ASN A 123 23.87 4.86 -6.32
N GLY A 124 23.70 5.13 -7.62
CA GLY A 124 24.25 6.32 -8.29
C GLY A 124 25.73 6.27 -8.66
N GLU A 125 26.50 5.28 -8.20
CA GLU A 125 27.93 5.14 -8.53
C GLU A 125 28.15 4.34 -9.81
N ALA A 126 28.91 4.89 -10.77
CA ALA A 126 29.21 4.21 -12.03
C ALA A 126 30.17 3.02 -11.85
N ILE A 127 29.83 1.89 -12.47
CA ILE A 127 30.63 0.67 -12.42
C ILE A 127 31.56 0.59 -13.63
N ASN A 128 32.88 0.53 -13.37
CA ASN A 128 33.87 0.23 -14.40
C ASN A 128 34.10 -1.27 -14.50
N GLN A 129 33.37 -1.92 -15.41
CA GLN A 129 33.42 -3.36 -15.66
C GLN A 129 34.82 -3.92 -15.92
N ALA A 130 35.73 -3.12 -16.51
CA ALA A 130 37.09 -3.56 -16.81
C ALA A 130 38.00 -3.64 -15.58
N SER A 131 37.67 -2.91 -14.51
CA SER A 131 38.39 -2.98 -13.23
C SER A 131 37.80 -3.96 -12.23
N GLU A 132 36.61 -4.50 -12.51
CA GLU A 132 35.96 -5.48 -11.64
C GLU A 132 36.60 -6.86 -11.78
N GLU A 133 37.05 -7.45 -10.65
CA GLU A 133 37.51 -8.85 -10.63
C GLU A 133 36.38 -9.81 -11.02
N TYR A 134 35.18 -9.47 -10.55
CA TYR A 134 33.90 -10.13 -10.82
C TYR A 134 32.99 -9.11 -11.52
N PRO A 135 33.15 -8.89 -12.84
CA PRO A 135 32.29 -7.96 -13.57
C PRO A 135 30.86 -8.44 -13.54
N LEU A 136 29.89 -7.52 -13.62
CA LEU A 136 28.50 -7.89 -13.86
C LEU A 136 28.39 -8.65 -15.19
N LEU A 137 27.41 -9.54 -15.30
CA LEU A 137 27.22 -10.39 -16.48
C LEU A 137 25.86 -10.14 -17.11
N VAL A 138 25.68 -10.51 -18.37
CA VAL A 138 24.39 -10.61 -19.05
C VAL A 138 24.16 -12.06 -19.41
N PHE A 139 23.03 -12.60 -18.96
CA PHE A 139 22.62 -13.96 -19.27
C PHE A 139 21.11 -13.97 -19.52
N ARG A 140 20.69 -14.54 -20.66
CA ARG A 140 19.28 -14.51 -21.11
C ARG A 140 18.70 -13.07 -21.11
N ASP A 141 19.48 -12.13 -21.63
CA ASP A 141 19.12 -10.71 -21.75
C ASP A 141 18.82 -9.99 -20.43
N VAL A 142 19.17 -10.60 -19.30
CA VAL A 142 19.08 -10.01 -17.96
C VAL A 142 20.48 -9.76 -17.43
N THR A 143 20.67 -8.64 -16.74
CA THR A 143 21.93 -8.35 -16.03
C THR A 143 21.98 -9.15 -14.73
N TYR A 144 23.11 -9.77 -14.47
CA TYR A 144 23.41 -10.58 -13.32
C TYR A 144 24.47 -9.90 -12.49
N PHE A 145 24.17 -9.76 -11.22
CA PHE A 145 24.95 -9.02 -10.28
C PHE A 145 25.70 -9.97 -9.33
N PRO A 146 27.01 -9.79 -9.13
CA PRO A 146 27.80 -10.70 -8.31
C PRO A 146 27.53 -10.46 -6.81
N LEU A 147 27.17 -11.52 -6.09
CA LEU A 147 27.01 -11.52 -4.63
C LEU A 147 28.38 -11.58 -3.94
N THR A 148 29.20 -10.54 -4.15
CA THR A 148 30.46 -10.32 -3.42
C THR A 148 30.22 -9.47 -2.17
N TRP A 149 31.19 -9.43 -1.27
CA TRP A 149 31.14 -8.58 -0.07
C TRP A 149 30.94 -7.09 -0.41
N ARG A 150 31.70 -6.55 -1.37
CA ARG A 150 31.59 -5.16 -1.84
C ARG A 150 30.16 -4.78 -2.20
N PHE A 151 29.46 -5.71 -2.80
CA PHE A 151 28.19 -5.44 -3.42
C PHE A 151 27.01 -5.80 -2.52
N ALA A 152 26.98 -7.03 -2.00
CA ALA A 152 25.93 -7.48 -1.09
C ALA A 152 25.99 -6.73 0.24
N VAL A 153 27.17 -6.61 0.85
CA VAL A 153 27.34 -6.04 2.19
C VAL A 153 27.60 -4.54 2.13
N GLU A 154 28.61 -4.09 1.40
CA GLU A 154 29.00 -2.66 1.46
C GLU A 154 28.02 -1.76 0.69
N ALA A 155 27.63 -2.14 -0.54
CA ALA A 155 26.71 -1.33 -1.33
C ALA A 155 25.24 -1.47 -0.89
N PHE A 156 24.79 -2.68 -0.55
CA PHE A 156 23.37 -2.93 -0.22
C PHE A 156 23.07 -3.20 1.25
N GLY A 157 24.08 -3.41 2.09
CA GLY A 157 23.89 -3.64 3.52
C GLY A 157 23.17 -4.95 3.84
N TRP A 158 23.23 -5.95 2.95
CA TRP A 158 22.68 -7.28 3.22
C TRP A 158 23.61 -8.06 4.14
N GLU A 159 23.04 -8.91 4.98
CA GLU A 159 23.82 -9.90 5.71
C GLU A 159 24.25 -11.02 4.77
N TYR A 160 25.47 -11.50 4.98
CA TYR A 160 26.13 -12.46 4.11
C TYR A 160 26.72 -13.60 4.95
N LEU A 161 26.30 -14.82 4.65
CA LEU A 161 26.89 -16.03 5.23
C LEU A 161 27.17 -17.04 4.13
N PHE A 162 28.35 -17.63 4.16
CA PHE A 162 28.69 -18.79 3.34
C PHE A 162 29.42 -19.84 4.18
N ASP A 163 28.80 -21.00 4.34
CA ASP A 163 29.37 -22.13 5.07
C ASP A 163 29.00 -23.49 4.44
N SER A 164 29.59 -24.58 4.95
CA SER A 164 29.39 -25.92 4.41
C SER A 164 28.00 -26.50 4.63
N ASP A 165 27.27 -26.02 5.65
CA ASP A 165 26.06 -26.64 6.14
C ASP A 165 24.82 -25.98 5.50
N ASN A 166 24.86 -24.64 5.44
CA ASN A 166 23.82 -23.75 4.95
C ASN A 166 24.03 -23.35 3.48
N GLY A 167 25.26 -23.41 2.97
CA GLY A 167 25.61 -22.85 1.66
C GLY A 167 25.64 -21.33 1.71
N LEU A 168 25.16 -20.66 0.65
CA LEU A 168 25.04 -19.20 0.60
C LEU A 168 23.71 -18.73 1.20
N VAL A 169 23.77 -17.82 2.15
CA VAL A 169 22.61 -17.16 2.75
C VAL A 169 22.78 -15.65 2.59
N ILE A 170 21.79 -15.01 1.96
CA ILE A 170 21.67 -13.56 1.88
C ILE A 170 20.41 -13.14 2.61
N GLN A 171 20.55 -12.22 3.55
CA GLN A 171 19.42 -11.59 4.24
C GLN A 171 19.45 -10.09 3.97
N SER A 172 18.43 -9.61 3.28
CA SER A 172 18.25 -8.19 3.01
C SER A 172 17.52 -7.49 4.17
N THR A 173 17.66 -6.17 4.23
CA THR A 173 17.16 -5.34 5.33
C THR A 173 15.78 -4.75 5.06
N ASN A 174 15.17 -5.02 3.90
CA ASN A 174 13.82 -4.55 3.60
C ASN A 174 12.78 -5.41 4.32
N PRO A 175 11.56 -4.90 4.54
CA PRO A 175 10.46 -5.67 5.12
C PRO A 175 10.15 -6.92 4.29
N GLN A 176 10.08 -8.08 4.95
CA GLN A 176 9.84 -9.36 4.31
C GLN A 176 8.36 -9.74 4.38
N LEU A 177 7.77 -10.00 3.22
CA LEU A 177 6.37 -10.38 3.12
C LEU A 177 6.20 -11.87 3.34
N HIS A 178 5.22 -12.23 4.14
CA HIS A 178 4.79 -13.60 4.34
C HIS A 178 3.44 -13.82 3.66
N LYS A 179 3.38 -14.86 2.81
CA LYS A 179 2.11 -15.25 2.19
C LYS A 179 1.20 -15.89 3.25
N VAL A 180 -0.01 -15.35 3.37
CA VAL A 180 -1.04 -15.89 4.25
C VAL A 180 -1.90 -16.86 3.45
N ASN A 181 -2.03 -18.10 3.93
CA ASN A 181 -2.86 -19.11 3.28
C ASN A 181 -4.25 -19.14 3.93
N LEU A 182 -5.19 -18.40 3.34
CA LEU A 182 -6.58 -18.36 3.79
C LEU A 182 -7.41 -19.38 3.02
N SER A 183 -7.88 -20.41 3.73
CA SER A 183 -8.74 -21.43 3.14
C SER A 183 -10.07 -20.80 2.69
N ALA A 184 -10.57 -21.20 1.52
CA ALA A 184 -11.79 -20.70 0.90
C ALA A 184 -11.80 -19.21 0.47
N TYR A 185 -10.69 -18.48 0.60
CA TYR A 185 -10.58 -17.13 0.08
C TYR A 185 -10.51 -17.15 -1.45
N THR A 186 -11.45 -16.47 -2.09
CA THR A 186 -11.59 -16.43 -3.56
C THR A 186 -11.24 -15.06 -4.16
N GLY A 187 -10.66 -14.17 -3.35
CA GLY A 187 -10.62 -12.74 -3.66
C GLY A 187 -11.87 -12.02 -3.13
N GLY A 188 -11.74 -10.72 -2.86
CA GLY A 188 -12.78 -9.90 -2.25
C GLY A 188 -12.26 -9.20 -0.99
N ASP A 189 -13.18 -8.58 -0.24
CA ASP A 189 -12.81 -7.84 0.97
C ASP A 189 -12.17 -8.75 2.03
N LEU A 190 -11.19 -8.19 2.75
CA LEU A 190 -10.51 -8.83 3.85
C LEU A 190 -10.12 -7.78 4.90
N VAL A 191 -10.31 -8.14 6.18
CA VAL A 191 -9.83 -7.35 7.32
C VAL A 191 -9.13 -8.22 8.35
N ALA A 192 -8.08 -7.70 8.97
CA ALA A 192 -7.41 -8.30 10.12
C ALA A 192 -7.70 -7.47 11.37
N VAL A 193 -8.28 -8.08 12.41
CA VAL A 193 -8.54 -7.41 13.69
C VAL A 193 -8.66 -8.41 14.83
N GLY A 194 -8.14 -8.05 16.00
CA GLY A 194 -8.27 -8.87 17.22
C GLY A 194 -7.70 -10.28 17.07
N GLY A 195 -6.58 -10.44 16.35
CA GLY A 195 -5.93 -11.74 16.13
C GLY A 195 -6.64 -12.67 15.15
N HIS A 196 -7.53 -12.14 14.31
CA HIS A 196 -8.28 -12.91 13.33
C HIS A 196 -8.32 -12.22 11.96
N TYR A 197 -8.38 -13.03 10.91
CA TYR A 197 -8.77 -12.59 9.57
C TYR A 197 -10.26 -12.82 9.38
N TYR A 198 -10.96 -11.85 8.80
CA TYR A 198 -12.33 -11.98 8.29
C TYR A 198 -12.31 -11.70 6.80
N TYR A 199 -12.96 -12.54 6.00
CA TYR A 199 -12.88 -12.44 4.55
C TYR A 199 -14.07 -13.09 3.86
N GLU A 200 -14.36 -12.61 2.65
CA GLU A 200 -15.36 -13.21 1.77
C GLU A 200 -14.78 -14.44 1.06
N GLY A 201 -15.57 -15.52 1.02
CA GLY A 201 -15.29 -16.71 0.23
C GLY A 201 -16.36 -16.92 -0.85
N ALA A 202 -16.33 -18.09 -1.48
CA ALA A 202 -17.29 -18.43 -2.52
C ALA A 202 -18.75 -18.39 -2.03
N GLU A 203 -19.67 -18.08 -2.94
CA GLU A 203 -21.11 -18.17 -2.73
C GLU A 203 -21.61 -17.36 -1.51
N GLY A 204 -21.04 -16.17 -1.30
CA GLY A 204 -21.46 -15.23 -0.26
C GLY A 204 -21.19 -15.69 1.18
N ALA A 205 -20.35 -16.72 1.37
CA ALA A 205 -19.94 -17.15 2.69
C ALA A 205 -18.87 -16.20 3.25
N ILE A 206 -19.04 -15.77 4.51
CA ILE A 206 -18.04 -14.98 5.23
C ILE A 206 -17.33 -15.89 6.21
N TYR A 207 -16.00 -15.90 6.14
CA TYR A 207 -15.13 -16.73 6.95
C TYR A 207 -14.39 -15.92 7.99
N ARG A 208 -14.00 -16.61 9.06
CA ARG A 208 -13.05 -16.16 10.06
C ARG A 208 -11.96 -17.21 10.23
N SER A 209 -10.70 -16.78 10.27
CA SER A 209 -9.55 -17.63 10.62
C SER A 209 -8.71 -16.98 11.73
N PRO A 210 -8.17 -17.75 12.69
CA PRO A 210 -7.13 -17.27 13.60
C PRO A 210 -5.89 -16.80 12.83
N ALA A 211 -5.27 -15.70 13.27
CA ALA A 211 -4.10 -15.16 12.58
C ALA A 211 -2.86 -16.07 12.68
N ASP A 212 -2.75 -16.86 13.75
CA ASP A 212 -1.69 -17.84 13.96
C ASP A 212 -1.91 -19.16 13.19
N ARG A 213 -3.14 -19.39 12.70
CA ARG A 213 -3.56 -20.59 11.96
C ARG A 213 -4.53 -20.20 10.83
N PRO A 214 -4.07 -19.40 9.85
CA PRO A 214 -4.93 -18.82 8.82
C PRO A 214 -5.66 -19.87 7.96
N GLU A 215 -5.14 -21.09 7.90
CA GLU A 215 -5.74 -22.21 7.19
C GLU A 215 -7.01 -22.75 7.86
N GLN A 216 -7.24 -22.45 9.16
CA GLN A 216 -8.36 -22.93 9.96
C GLN A 216 -9.58 -22.00 9.85
N ALA A 217 -10.20 -22.02 8.68
CA ALA A 217 -11.36 -21.20 8.35
C ALA A 217 -12.65 -21.75 8.98
N ASN A 218 -13.43 -20.86 9.59
CA ASN A 218 -14.78 -21.13 10.06
C ASN A 218 -15.75 -20.18 9.38
N LYS A 219 -16.85 -20.69 8.81
CA LYS A 219 -17.92 -19.85 8.29
C LYS A 219 -18.66 -19.19 9.45
N VAL A 220 -18.69 -17.86 9.48
CA VAL A 220 -19.31 -17.06 10.55
C VAL A 220 -20.58 -16.36 10.10
N TYR A 221 -20.75 -16.14 8.79
CA TYR A 221 -21.95 -15.56 8.21
C TYR A 221 -22.21 -16.11 6.81
N GLN A 222 -23.48 -16.04 6.39
CA GLN A 222 -23.91 -16.36 5.04
C GLN A 222 -24.70 -15.17 4.52
N LEU A 223 -24.19 -14.51 3.47
CA LEU A 223 -24.92 -13.45 2.81
C LEU A 223 -26.24 -13.99 2.27
N PRO A 224 -27.34 -13.21 2.33
CA PRO A 224 -28.58 -13.60 1.69
C PRO A 224 -28.43 -13.52 0.16
N VAL A 225 -29.25 -14.31 -0.54
CA VAL A 225 -29.44 -14.12 -1.99
C VAL A 225 -29.99 -12.72 -2.23
N TRP A 226 -29.40 -12.01 -3.19
CA TRP A 226 -29.79 -10.66 -3.54
C TRP A 226 -31.21 -10.67 -4.13
N SER A 227 -32.14 -9.97 -3.47
CA SER A 227 -33.57 -10.06 -3.79
C SER A 227 -33.96 -9.50 -5.15
N TYR A 228 -33.08 -8.70 -5.77
CA TYR A 228 -33.26 -8.10 -7.10
C TYR A 228 -32.46 -8.83 -8.20
N GLY A 229 -31.78 -9.93 -7.84
CA GLY A 229 -31.00 -10.74 -8.77
C GLY A 229 -31.81 -11.84 -9.46
N ASP A 230 -31.08 -12.74 -10.10
CA ASP A 230 -31.60 -13.94 -10.78
C ASP A 230 -31.96 -15.09 -9.83
N GLY A 231 -31.85 -14.86 -8.51
CA GLY A 231 -32.03 -15.89 -7.48
C GLY A 231 -30.77 -16.70 -7.15
N ASN A 232 -29.64 -16.44 -7.82
CA ASN A 232 -28.36 -17.12 -7.58
C ASN A 232 -27.29 -16.17 -7.04
N ALA A 233 -27.33 -14.89 -7.44
CA ALA A 233 -26.39 -13.89 -6.94
C ALA A 233 -26.63 -13.56 -5.46
N TYR A 234 -25.56 -13.55 -4.67
CA TYR A 234 -25.59 -13.09 -3.28
C TYR A 234 -25.50 -11.57 -3.19
N ALA A 235 -25.99 -11.01 -2.09
CA ALA A 235 -25.89 -9.57 -1.82
C ALA A 235 -24.43 -9.11 -1.85
N THR A 236 -24.15 -8.01 -2.54
CA THR A 236 -22.82 -7.39 -2.53
C THR A 236 -22.49 -6.91 -1.11
N SER A 237 -21.28 -7.20 -0.67
CA SER A 237 -20.83 -6.93 0.69
C SER A 237 -19.54 -6.12 0.73
N SER A 238 -19.21 -5.63 1.92
CA SER A 238 -17.92 -5.07 2.26
C SER A 238 -17.54 -5.41 3.69
N LEU A 239 -16.24 -5.54 3.95
CA LEU A 239 -15.70 -5.74 5.29
C LEU A 239 -14.88 -4.52 5.72
N SER A 240 -15.07 -4.11 6.96
CA SER A 240 -14.33 -2.99 7.54
C SER A 240 -14.01 -3.23 9.01
N VAL A 241 -12.98 -2.55 9.51
CA VAL A 241 -12.71 -2.46 10.95
C VAL A 241 -13.28 -1.15 11.46
N LYS A 242 -14.07 -1.22 12.53
CA LYS A 242 -14.61 -0.04 13.20
C LYS A 242 -14.59 -0.25 14.70
N ASP A 243 -14.02 0.74 15.40
CA ASP A 243 -13.88 0.74 16.87
C ASP A 243 -13.23 -0.58 17.39
N GLY A 244 -12.26 -1.12 16.67
CA GLY A 244 -11.53 -2.36 17.01
C GLY A 244 -12.29 -3.66 16.71
N GLU A 245 -13.37 -3.60 15.93
CA GLU A 245 -14.24 -4.75 15.65
C GLU A 245 -14.42 -4.95 14.14
N ALA A 246 -14.65 -6.19 13.72
CA ALA A 246 -14.93 -6.52 12.32
C ALA A 246 -16.43 -6.32 12.01
N TRP A 247 -16.70 -5.61 10.93
CA TRP A 247 -18.03 -5.30 10.45
C TRP A 247 -18.22 -5.78 9.02
N LEU A 248 -19.29 -6.52 8.80
CA LEU A 248 -19.84 -6.84 7.50
C LEU A 248 -20.97 -5.88 7.19
N VAL A 249 -20.91 -5.23 6.03
CA VAL A 249 -22.02 -4.42 5.51
C VAL A 249 -22.43 -5.01 4.17
N TYR A 250 -23.73 -5.30 3.99
CA TYR A 250 -24.26 -5.72 2.70
C TYR A 250 -25.55 -5.00 2.36
N HIS A 251 -25.79 -4.84 1.06
CA HIS A 251 -27.00 -4.19 0.56
C HIS A 251 -28.04 -5.23 0.15
N GLN A 252 -29.29 -5.06 0.58
CA GLN A 252 -30.41 -5.86 0.12
C GLN A 252 -31.49 -5.01 -0.52
N GLY A 253 -31.98 -5.43 -1.69
CA GLY A 253 -32.93 -4.66 -2.51
C GLY A 253 -32.25 -3.87 -3.62
N GLY A 254 -33.00 -2.95 -4.24
CA GLY A 254 -32.47 -2.01 -5.22
C GLY A 254 -32.05 -0.68 -4.57
N ALA A 255 -31.27 0.13 -5.28
CA ALA A 255 -30.65 1.36 -4.77
C ALA A 255 -31.60 2.38 -4.09
N ILE A 256 -32.91 2.34 -4.38
CA ILE A 256 -33.91 3.22 -3.76
C ILE A 256 -34.77 2.46 -2.74
N MET A 257 -35.18 1.23 -3.05
CA MET A 257 -36.13 0.44 -2.25
C MET A 257 -35.46 -0.63 -1.38
N GLY A 258 -34.14 -0.55 -1.21
CA GLY A 258 -33.32 -1.45 -0.42
C GLY A 258 -32.94 -0.92 0.96
N SER A 259 -32.06 -1.64 1.62
CA SER A 259 -31.44 -1.24 2.89
C SER A 259 -30.06 -1.86 3.03
N ASP A 260 -29.14 -1.10 3.62
CA ASP A 260 -27.87 -1.64 4.11
C ASP A 260 -28.10 -2.36 5.44
N HIS A 261 -27.45 -3.49 5.62
CA HIS A 261 -27.45 -4.30 6.85
C HIS A 261 -26.05 -4.27 7.45
N TYR A 262 -25.96 -3.90 8.73
CA TYR A 262 -24.69 -3.76 9.44
C TYR A 262 -24.57 -4.90 10.45
N VAL A 263 -23.70 -5.85 10.14
CA VAL A 263 -23.49 -7.06 10.92
C VAL A 263 -22.13 -7.00 11.60
N LYS A 264 -22.14 -7.08 12.92
CA LYS A 264 -20.94 -7.21 13.73
C LYS A 264 -20.47 -8.66 13.72
N LEU A 265 -19.24 -8.89 13.29
CA LEU A 265 -18.59 -10.21 13.31
C LEU A 265 -17.76 -10.34 14.60
N LYS A 266 -18.20 -11.21 15.51
CA LYS A 266 -17.61 -11.32 16.84
C LYS A 266 -16.42 -12.27 16.84
N GLN A 267 -15.50 -12.02 17.78
CA GLN A 267 -14.31 -12.85 17.97
C GLN A 267 -14.64 -14.27 18.45
N ASP A 268 -15.81 -14.53 19.02
CA ASP A 268 -16.26 -15.88 19.39
C ASP A 268 -16.76 -16.70 18.18
N GLY A 269 -16.76 -16.13 16.97
CA GLY A 269 -17.22 -16.76 15.74
C GLY A 269 -18.71 -16.60 15.47
N THR A 270 -19.43 -15.84 16.30
CA THR A 270 -20.83 -15.49 16.04
C THR A 270 -20.96 -14.15 15.32
N ALA A 271 -22.14 -13.88 14.76
CA ALA A 271 -22.45 -12.63 14.07
C ALA A 271 -23.78 -12.06 14.58
N GLU A 272 -23.91 -10.73 14.59
CA GLU A 272 -25.10 -10.02 15.06
C GLU A 272 -25.42 -8.84 14.16
N GLU A 273 -26.63 -8.80 13.59
CA GLU A 273 -27.13 -7.60 12.89
C GLU A 273 -27.40 -6.49 13.92
N ALA A 274 -26.60 -5.43 13.87
CA ALA A 274 -26.65 -4.35 14.84
C ALA A 274 -27.58 -3.22 14.40
N GLU A 275 -27.56 -2.87 13.11
CA GLU A 275 -28.39 -1.81 12.54
C GLU A 275 -28.80 -2.16 11.10
N ARG A 276 -29.85 -1.51 10.62
CA ARG A 276 -30.36 -1.66 9.26
C ARG A 276 -30.94 -0.34 8.74
N GLY A 277 -30.71 -0.07 7.46
CA GLY A 277 -31.24 1.09 6.74
C GLY A 277 -30.13 1.95 6.15
N TYR A 278 -30.50 3.02 5.43
CA TYR A 278 -29.53 4.03 5.01
C TYR A 278 -29.23 4.93 6.19
N LEU A 279 -28.08 4.75 6.82
CA LEU A 279 -27.72 5.43 8.05
C LEU A 279 -26.21 5.53 8.24
N THR A 280 -25.80 6.43 9.12
CA THR A 280 -24.53 6.33 9.82
C THR A 280 -24.81 6.21 11.31
N PHE A 281 -23.99 5.45 12.02
CA PHE A 281 -24.10 5.28 13.47
C PHE A 281 -22.72 5.09 14.06
N ARG A 282 -22.56 5.34 15.36
CA ARG A 282 -21.32 5.05 16.08
C ARG A 282 -21.61 4.84 17.57
N THR A 283 -20.85 3.96 18.20
CA THR A 283 -21.01 3.64 19.62
C THR A 283 -19.82 4.21 20.41
N PHE A 284 -20.13 4.89 21.50
CA PHE A 284 -19.19 5.54 22.41
C PHE A 284 -19.51 5.06 23.82
N GLY A 285 -18.80 4.04 24.29
CA GLY A 285 -19.15 3.38 25.55
C GLY A 285 -20.54 2.76 25.50
N ASP A 286 -21.45 3.23 26.36
CA ASP A 286 -22.83 2.77 26.44
C ASP A 286 -23.80 3.54 25.53
N ILE A 287 -23.34 4.62 24.89
CA ILE A 287 -24.13 5.47 24.01
C ILE A 287 -23.95 5.03 22.55
N THR A 288 -25.05 4.80 21.85
CA THR A 288 -25.05 4.67 20.38
C THR A 288 -25.78 5.84 19.76
N LEU A 289 -25.10 6.55 18.89
CA LEU A 289 -25.65 7.62 18.06
C LEU A 289 -26.00 7.08 16.68
N LYS A 290 -27.13 7.51 16.12
CA LYS A 290 -27.57 7.15 14.78
C LYS A 290 -28.15 8.36 14.06
N VAL A 291 -27.79 8.50 12.79
CA VAL A 291 -28.32 9.49 11.86
C VAL A 291 -28.98 8.77 10.69
N GLY A 292 -30.27 9.03 10.45
CA GLY A 292 -31.00 8.53 9.29
C GLY A 292 -30.58 9.25 8.00
N GLN A 293 -30.22 8.49 6.96
CA GLN A 293 -29.69 8.98 5.68
C GLN A 293 -30.46 8.42 4.47
N GLY A 294 -31.72 8.02 4.68
CA GLY A 294 -32.62 7.63 3.59
C GLY A 294 -33.00 8.82 2.70
N VAL A 295 -33.30 8.53 1.43
CA VAL A 295 -33.77 9.52 0.45
C VAL A 295 -35.28 9.38 0.22
N PRO A 296 -36.05 10.48 0.18
CA PRO A 296 -35.62 11.87 0.41
C PRO A 296 -35.30 12.14 1.89
N PRO A 297 -34.28 12.96 2.20
CA PRO A 297 -33.93 13.28 3.58
C PRO A 297 -34.95 14.22 4.24
N GLY A 298 -35.10 14.09 5.55
CA GLY A 298 -35.91 14.98 6.38
C GLY A 298 -35.19 15.36 7.68
N PRO A 299 -35.55 16.49 8.30
CA PRO A 299 -34.96 16.93 9.56
C PRO A 299 -35.38 16.02 10.73
N ASN A 300 -34.83 16.27 11.92
CA ASN A 300 -35.06 15.45 13.13
C ASN A 300 -34.60 13.99 12.96
N ASN A 301 -33.50 13.79 12.24
CA ASN A 301 -32.97 12.48 11.87
C ASN A 301 -31.79 12.00 12.76
N LEU A 302 -31.39 12.78 13.77
CA LEU A 302 -30.38 12.39 14.76
C LEU A 302 -31.07 11.75 15.98
N SER A 303 -30.58 10.59 16.39
CA SER A 303 -31.09 9.85 17.54
C SER A 303 -29.99 9.21 18.35
N MET A 304 -30.31 8.94 19.61
CA MET A 304 -29.42 8.30 20.57
C MET A 304 -30.15 7.18 21.31
N LYS A 305 -29.43 6.10 21.61
CA LYS A 305 -29.84 5.11 22.60
C LYS A 305 -28.71 4.88 23.60
N THR A 306 -29.05 4.48 24.82
CA THR A 306 -28.11 3.85 25.74
C THR A 306 -28.31 2.33 25.69
N ALA A 307 -27.35 1.55 26.17
CA ALA A 307 -27.45 0.09 26.20
C ALA A 307 -28.80 -0.39 26.78
N GLY A 308 -29.51 -1.23 26.02
CA GLY A 308 -30.82 -1.79 26.40
C GLY A 308 -32.03 -0.84 26.28
N GLN A 309 -31.84 0.37 25.74
CA GLN A 309 -32.93 1.32 25.48
C GLN A 309 -33.23 1.48 23.98
N GLU A 310 -34.44 1.95 23.70
CA GLU A 310 -34.86 2.38 22.36
C GLU A 310 -34.22 3.71 21.96
N TYR A 311 -34.09 3.93 20.65
CA TYR A 311 -33.64 5.21 20.11
C TYR A 311 -34.61 6.34 20.43
N LYS A 312 -34.07 7.48 20.86
CA LYS A 312 -34.79 8.73 21.06
C LYS A 312 -34.19 9.83 20.20
N PRO A 313 -34.99 10.69 19.56
CA PRO A 313 -34.46 11.84 18.83
C PRO A 313 -33.76 12.79 19.80
N ILE A 314 -32.66 13.41 19.34
CA ILE A 314 -31.92 14.43 20.08
C ILE A 314 -31.59 15.60 19.16
N GLY A 315 -31.33 16.77 19.74
CA GLY A 315 -31.08 18.01 19.00
C GLY A 315 -32.35 18.74 18.58
N ASP A 316 -32.17 19.90 17.96
CA ASP A 316 -33.23 20.69 17.36
C ASP A 316 -33.87 19.94 16.16
N PRO A 317 -35.20 19.70 16.16
CA PRO A 317 -35.91 18.96 15.12
C PRO A 317 -36.03 19.69 13.78
N ALA A 318 -35.66 20.98 13.69
CA ALA A 318 -35.64 21.73 12.43
C ALA A 318 -34.39 21.47 11.58
N TYR A 319 -33.40 20.76 12.13
CA TYR A 319 -32.14 20.46 11.47
C TYR A 319 -32.14 19.09 10.80
N LEU A 320 -31.55 19.05 9.61
CA LEU A 320 -31.07 17.86 8.94
C LEU A 320 -29.62 17.61 9.37
N TYR A 321 -29.39 16.51 10.08
CA TYR A 321 -28.09 16.13 10.64
C TYR A 321 -27.37 15.09 9.78
N GLY A 322 -26.04 15.13 9.74
CA GLY A 322 -25.18 14.18 9.04
C GLY A 322 -25.35 14.17 7.52
N TRP A 323 -25.60 15.34 6.93
CA TRP A 323 -25.64 15.55 5.48
C TRP A 323 -24.72 16.71 5.07
N ASN A 324 -24.06 16.55 3.93
CA ASN A 324 -23.41 17.63 3.18
C ASN A 324 -24.46 18.24 2.24
N TRP A 325 -25.48 18.85 2.83
CA TRP A 325 -26.60 19.47 2.12
C TRP A 325 -26.23 20.85 1.58
N GLU A 326 -26.61 21.12 0.35
CA GLU A 326 -26.45 22.40 -0.34
C GLU A 326 -27.80 22.84 -0.92
N LYS A 327 -28.07 24.14 -0.83
CA LYS A 327 -29.26 24.80 -1.34
C LYS A 327 -28.83 26.00 -2.17
N THR A 328 -29.39 26.08 -3.37
CA THR A 328 -29.29 27.21 -4.28
C THR A 328 -30.69 27.69 -4.64
N ASP A 329 -30.81 28.78 -5.38
CA ASP A 329 -32.10 29.26 -5.89
C ASP A 329 -32.81 28.23 -6.80
N ALA A 330 -32.05 27.32 -7.43
CA ALA A 330 -32.56 26.37 -8.43
C ALA A 330 -32.69 24.93 -7.91
N SER A 331 -31.99 24.55 -6.84
CA SER A 331 -31.93 23.17 -6.37
C SER A 331 -31.59 23.06 -4.89
N SER A 332 -31.96 21.94 -4.28
CA SER A 332 -31.51 21.53 -2.95
C SER A 332 -31.16 20.06 -2.96
N GLY A 333 -29.97 19.70 -2.49
CA GLY A 333 -29.47 18.33 -2.53
C GLY A 333 -28.14 18.18 -1.80
N GLY A 334 -27.71 16.95 -1.58
CA GLY A 334 -26.46 16.68 -0.89
C GLY A 334 -26.19 15.20 -0.74
N GLY A 335 -25.00 14.88 -0.24
CA GLY A 335 -24.60 13.52 0.13
C GLY A 335 -24.65 13.29 1.64
N ALA A 336 -24.70 12.03 2.05
CA ALA A 336 -24.50 11.64 3.44
C ALA A 336 -23.10 12.02 3.94
N SER A 337 -23.01 12.55 5.16
CA SER A 337 -21.74 12.70 5.89
C SER A 337 -21.62 11.56 6.91
N LYS A 338 -20.42 10.97 7.02
CA LYS A 338 -20.14 9.90 7.99
C LYS A 338 -19.54 10.43 9.30
N ASP A 339 -19.23 11.71 9.36
CA ASP A 339 -18.53 12.32 10.49
C ASP A 339 -19.47 12.46 11.68
N LEU A 340 -19.18 11.65 12.70
CA LEU A 340 -19.97 11.54 13.91
C LEU A 340 -19.04 11.28 15.09
N TYR A 341 -18.95 12.28 15.97
CA TYR A 341 -18.08 12.25 17.14
C TYR A 341 -18.88 12.60 18.38
N LEU A 342 -18.62 11.92 19.50
CA LEU A 342 -19.11 12.30 20.81
C LEU A 342 -17.90 12.66 21.68
N VAL A 343 -17.83 13.93 22.10
CA VAL A 343 -16.80 14.40 23.04
C VAL A 343 -17.50 15.07 24.20
N ASN A 344 -17.27 14.55 25.41
CA ASN A 344 -18.07 14.89 26.60
C ASN A 344 -19.57 14.69 26.29
N ASN A 345 -20.40 15.70 26.53
CA ASN A 345 -21.85 15.66 26.28
C ASN A 345 -22.25 16.25 24.93
N HIS A 346 -21.32 16.41 23.97
CA HIS A 346 -21.60 17.05 22.68
C HIS A 346 -21.33 16.11 21.51
N VAL A 347 -22.35 15.94 20.68
CA VAL A 347 -22.23 15.29 19.37
C VAL A 347 -21.75 16.32 18.35
N TYR A 348 -20.65 16.08 17.66
CA TYR A 348 -20.17 16.91 16.56
C TYR A 348 -20.48 16.23 15.23
N LEU A 349 -21.11 16.96 14.33
CA LEU A 349 -21.56 16.48 13.02
C LEU A 349 -21.92 17.65 12.07
N MET A 350 -22.07 17.34 10.79
CA MET A 350 -22.63 18.28 9.81
C MET A 350 -24.12 18.48 10.08
N ALA A 351 -24.61 19.72 9.99
CA ALA A 351 -26.04 20.00 10.10
C ALA A 351 -26.47 21.18 9.20
N PHE A 352 -27.73 21.13 8.77
CA PHE A 352 -28.40 22.14 7.96
C PHE A 352 -29.78 22.45 8.53
N HIS A 353 -30.04 23.71 8.87
CA HIS A 353 -31.36 24.14 9.32
C HIS A 353 -32.29 24.27 8.12
N MET A 354 -33.33 23.43 8.02
CA MET A 354 -34.17 23.33 6.82
C MET A 354 -34.87 24.64 6.43
N ASP A 355 -35.27 25.45 7.41
CA ASP A 355 -35.96 26.73 7.16
C ASP A 355 -35.04 27.96 7.07
N ARG A 356 -33.90 27.97 7.79
CA ARG A 356 -33.06 29.17 7.96
C ARG A 356 -31.82 29.18 7.08
N ASP A 357 -31.23 28.02 6.82
CA ASP A 357 -30.02 27.96 6.01
C ASP A 357 -30.40 28.05 4.53
N THR A 358 -29.61 28.85 3.79
CA THR A 358 -29.86 29.16 2.38
C THR A 358 -28.73 28.72 1.46
N ASP A 359 -27.66 28.14 2.02
CA ASP A 359 -26.43 27.80 1.29
C ASP A 359 -25.99 26.36 1.55
N VAL A 360 -25.28 26.08 2.64
CA VAL A 360 -24.57 24.81 2.86
C VAL A 360 -24.64 24.36 4.31
N SER A 361 -24.54 23.05 4.50
CA SER A 361 -24.35 22.45 5.81
C SER A 361 -23.04 22.91 6.43
N ARG A 362 -23.04 23.08 7.75
CA ARG A 362 -21.86 23.47 8.53
C ARG A 362 -21.68 22.55 9.72
N ILE A 363 -20.51 22.61 10.32
CA ILE A 363 -20.19 21.83 11.52
C ILE A 363 -20.99 22.40 12.69
N HIS A 364 -21.75 21.54 13.35
CA HIS A 364 -22.52 21.86 14.55
C HIS A 364 -22.14 20.91 15.69
N LYS A 365 -22.50 21.32 16.90
CA LYS A 365 -22.52 20.48 18.08
C LYS A 365 -23.92 20.39 18.65
N VAL A 366 -24.30 19.21 19.13
CA VAL A 366 -25.59 18.94 19.78
C VAL A 366 -25.33 18.44 21.19
N ASN A 367 -25.86 19.13 22.20
CA ASN A 367 -25.77 18.67 23.57
C ASN A 367 -26.76 17.52 23.81
N ILE A 368 -26.28 16.36 24.26
CA ILE A 368 -27.12 15.14 24.41
C ILE A 368 -28.10 15.22 25.59
N GLU A 369 -27.88 16.11 26.55
CA GLU A 369 -28.72 16.29 27.73
C GLU A 369 -29.80 17.37 27.50
N THR A 370 -29.43 18.49 26.88
CA THR A 370 -30.33 19.63 26.69
C THR A 370 -31.00 19.64 25.32
N GLY A 371 -30.44 18.93 24.33
CA GLY A 371 -30.86 19.01 22.93
C GLY A 371 -30.46 20.31 22.24
N GLU A 372 -29.65 21.17 22.88
CA GLU A 372 -29.20 22.42 22.27
C GLU A 372 -28.29 22.15 21.07
N THR A 373 -28.66 22.71 19.92
CA THR A 373 -27.86 22.67 18.69
C THR A 373 -27.19 24.02 18.47
N ALA A 374 -25.86 24.01 18.36
CA ALA A 374 -25.06 25.22 18.16
C ALA A 374 -24.06 25.04 17.01
N ARG A 375 -23.90 26.08 16.20
CA ARG A 375 -22.90 26.11 15.13
C ARG A 375 -21.49 26.20 15.73
N VAL A 376 -20.55 25.43 15.17
CA VAL A 376 -19.15 25.38 15.61
C VAL A 376 -18.26 26.25 14.72
N SER A 377 -18.51 26.26 13.41
CA SER A 377 -17.79 27.09 12.43
C SER A 377 -18.74 27.65 11.38
N ASP A 378 -18.45 28.86 10.90
CA ASP A 378 -19.15 29.47 9.76
C ASP A 378 -18.56 29.04 8.40
N LEU A 379 -17.38 28.42 8.39
CA LEU A 379 -16.73 27.92 7.19
C LEU A 379 -17.47 26.69 6.62
N LYS A 380 -17.50 26.58 5.29
CA LYS A 380 -18.01 25.38 4.60
C LYS A 380 -17.06 24.22 4.87
N ALA A 381 -17.60 23.05 5.21
CA ALA A 381 -16.81 21.82 5.29
C ALA A 381 -17.59 20.68 4.65
N LYS A 382 -16.89 19.73 4.01
CA LYS A 382 -17.48 18.45 3.58
C LYS A 382 -17.20 17.33 4.58
N SER A 383 -16.10 17.45 5.31
CA SER A 383 -15.69 16.49 6.32
C SER A 383 -14.76 17.15 7.36
N PHE A 384 -14.70 16.58 8.55
CA PHE A 384 -13.82 17.00 9.63
C PHE A 384 -13.35 15.81 10.48
N VAL A 385 -12.17 15.97 11.08
CA VAL A 385 -11.57 15.00 11.99
C VAL A 385 -11.40 15.64 13.35
N ILE A 386 -11.76 14.92 14.41
CA ILE A 386 -11.47 15.32 15.79
C ILE A 386 -10.40 14.39 16.36
N GLU A 387 -9.30 14.98 16.81
CA GLU A 387 -8.25 14.29 17.56
C GLU A 387 -7.98 15.07 18.86
N GLY A 388 -8.15 14.40 20.01
CA GLY A 388 -8.08 15.04 21.32
C GLY A 388 -9.10 16.17 21.46
N GLU A 389 -8.63 17.37 21.82
CA GLU A 389 -9.46 18.57 22.00
C GLU A 389 -9.47 19.50 20.76
N THR A 390 -9.01 19.02 19.61
CA THR A 390 -8.90 19.83 18.38
C THR A 390 -9.68 19.20 17.23
N MET A 391 -10.38 20.05 16.49
CA MET A 391 -11.04 19.73 15.24
C MET A 391 -10.20 20.23 14.06
N TYR A 392 -10.11 19.43 13.01
CA TYR A 392 -9.42 19.74 11.76
C TYR A 392 -10.37 19.56 10.59
N PHE A 393 -10.33 20.45 9.61
CA PHE A 393 -11.16 20.36 8.41
C PHE A 393 -10.58 21.17 7.25
N ALA A 394 -11.03 20.84 6.04
CA ALA A 394 -10.73 21.61 4.85
C ALA A 394 -11.90 22.51 4.46
N SER A 395 -11.61 23.70 3.94
CA SER A 395 -12.58 24.65 3.43
C SER A 395 -11.98 25.52 2.33
N GLU A 396 -12.61 25.52 1.15
CA GLU A 396 -12.19 26.29 -0.03
C GLU A 396 -10.71 26.09 -0.38
N GLY A 397 -10.26 24.83 -0.37
CA GLY A 397 -8.89 24.44 -0.70
C GLY A 397 -7.86 24.81 0.37
N LYS A 398 -8.28 25.16 1.60
CA LYS A 398 -7.40 25.48 2.73
C LYS A 398 -7.66 24.55 3.92
N LEU A 399 -6.64 24.33 4.75
CA LEU A 399 -6.78 23.56 5.99
C LEU A 399 -6.95 24.47 7.21
N TYR A 400 -7.83 24.07 8.11
CA TYR A 400 -8.10 24.78 9.35
C TYR A 400 -8.02 23.84 10.55
N ARG A 401 -7.67 24.39 11.70
CA ARG A 401 -7.89 23.78 13.00
C ARG A 401 -8.72 24.70 13.90
N LEU A 402 -9.47 24.10 14.83
CA LEU A 402 -10.31 24.80 15.79
C LEU A 402 -10.33 24.03 17.12
N PRO A 403 -10.02 24.66 18.27
CA PRO A 403 -10.21 24.04 19.58
C PRO A 403 -11.70 23.74 19.85
N LEU A 404 -12.01 22.59 20.44
CA LEU A 404 -13.40 22.23 20.77
C LEU A 404 -14.04 23.14 21.84
N THR A 405 -13.21 23.84 22.61
CA THR A 405 -13.62 24.90 23.55
C THR A 405 -14.15 26.15 22.84
N GLY A 406 -13.97 26.24 21.52
CA GLY A 406 -14.36 27.38 20.69
C GLY A 406 -13.18 28.33 20.41
N GLY A 407 -13.45 29.37 19.62
CA GLY A 407 -12.44 30.32 19.18
C GLY A 407 -12.63 30.67 17.71
N LYS A 408 -11.60 31.29 17.12
CA LYS A 408 -11.53 31.47 15.67
C LYS A 408 -10.80 30.29 15.05
N GLU A 409 -11.18 29.96 13.83
CA GLU A 409 -10.49 28.99 12.99
C GLU A 409 -9.06 29.47 12.71
N GLU A 410 -8.08 28.60 12.91
CA GLU A 410 -6.68 28.86 12.60
C GLU A 410 -6.31 28.17 11.30
N LEU A 411 -5.77 28.96 10.35
CA LEU A 411 -5.28 28.45 9.08
C LEU A 411 -4.00 27.64 9.30
N LEU A 412 -3.96 26.43 8.77
CA LEU A 412 -2.76 25.61 8.73
C LEU A 412 -1.98 25.86 7.42
N PRO A 413 -0.64 25.87 7.47
CA PRO A 413 0.18 26.03 6.27
C PRO A 413 0.03 24.81 5.36
N THR A 414 -0.24 25.07 4.09
CA THR A 414 -0.27 24.07 3.01
C THR A 414 0.66 24.49 1.89
N THR A 415 1.30 23.50 1.26
CA THR A 415 2.17 23.69 0.10
C THR A 415 1.39 24.10 -1.15
N GLU A 416 0.15 23.61 -1.27
CA GLU A 416 -0.79 23.97 -2.32
C GLU A 416 -2.24 23.88 -1.81
N ALA A 417 -3.21 24.12 -2.70
CA ALA A 417 -4.61 23.98 -2.36
C ALA A 417 -4.98 22.52 -2.04
N VAL A 418 -5.86 22.32 -1.07
CA VAL A 418 -6.36 21.00 -0.65
C VAL A 418 -7.38 20.48 -1.65
N ASN A 419 -7.22 19.21 -2.05
CA ASN A 419 -8.23 18.47 -2.79
C ASN A 419 -9.30 17.92 -1.83
N GLU A 420 -10.44 18.60 -1.75
CA GLU A 420 -11.56 18.22 -0.89
C GLU A 420 -12.40 17.04 -1.39
N ASP A 421 -12.00 16.38 -2.48
CA ASP A 421 -12.58 15.10 -2.87
C ASP A 421 -11.96 13.92 -2.08
N PHE A 422 -10.83 14.16 -1.41
CA PHE A 422 -10.22 13.24 -0.45
C PHE A 422 -10.47 13.74 0.99
N ALA A 423 -10.83 12.82 1.88
CA ALA A 423 -10.90 13.12 3.30
C ALA A 423 -9.49 13.35 3.87
N ILE A 424 -9.30 14.43 4.63
CA ILE A 424 -8.06 14.65 5.38
C ILE A 424 -7.88 13.54 6.42
N GLN A 425 -6.63 13.23 6.75
CA GLN A 425 -6.31 12.35 7.87
C GLN A 425 -5.55 13.12 8.94
N VAL A 426 -5.73 12.75 10.21
CA VAL A 426 -5.00 13.37 11.32
C VAL A 426 -4.35 12.26 12.13
N LEU A 427 -3.04 12.32 12.28
CA LEU A 427 -2.28 11.32 13.04
C LEU A 427 -1.28 12.06 13.92
N ASN A 428 -1.47 11.95 15.24
CA ASN A 428 -0.61 12.56 16.25
C ASN A 428 -0.43 14.08 16.05
N GLY A 429 -1.54 14.77 15.83
CA GLY A 429 -1.64 16.21 15.61
C GLY A 429 -1.19 16.70 14.23
N LYS A 430 -0.69 15.80 13.36
CA LYS A 430 -0.30 16.15 11.99
C LYS A 430 -1.47 15.91 11.04
N VAL A 431 -1.74 16.90 10.18
CA VAL A 431 -2.80 16.82 9.18
C VAL A 431 -2.21 16.42 7.84
N TYR A 432 -2.72 15.34 7.25
CA TYR A 432 -2.34 14.84 5.94
C TYR A 432 -3.47 15.12 4.94
N TYR A 433 -3.08 15.57 3.75
CA TYR A 433 -4.03 15.99 2.72
C TYR A 433 -3.49 15.70 1.32
N VAL A 434 -4.40 15.66 0.35
CA VAL A 434 -4.06 15.48 -1.08
C VAL A 434 -4.04 16.85 -1.75
N GLY A 435 -3.01 17.13 -2.56
CA GLY A 435 -2.90 18.36 -3.35
C GLY A 435 -3.94 18.42 -4.47
N ALA A 436 -4.52 19.60 -4.72
CA ALA A 436 -5.54 19.78 -5.75
C ALA A 436 -4.97 19.78 -7.17
N ALA A 437 -3.75 20.27 -7.37
CA ALA A 437 -3.15 20.40 -8.69
C ALA A 437 -2.44 19.12 -9.14
N ASP A 438 -1.70 18.48 -8.23
CA ASP A 438 -0.84 17.34 -8.55
C ASP A 438 -1.36 15.98 -8.02
N GLN A 439 -2.39 15.99 -7.17
CA GLN A 439 -2.89 14.81 -6.44
C GLN A 439 -1.84 14.11 -5.58
N ALA A 440 -0.76 14.78 -5.19
CA ALA A 440 0.27 14.22 -4.32
C ALA A 440 -0.15 14.26 -2.85
N LEU A 441 0.47 13.39 -2.04
CA LEU A 441 0.25 13.34 -0.60
C LEU A 441 1.15 14.36 0.12
N TYR A 442 0.55 15.21 0.94
CA TYR A 442 1.23 16.22 1.75
C TYR A 442 0.92 16.07 3.23
N ALA A 443 1.80 16.61 4.07
CA ALA A 443 1.51 16.91 5.46
C ALA A 443 1.57 18.42 5.68
N ALA A 444 0.61 18.96 6.43
CA ALA A 444 0.53 20.39 6.72
C ALA A 444 1.84 20.88 7.39
N GLY A 445 2.39 21.99 6.88
CA GLY A 445 3.67 22.55 7.32
C GLY A 445 4.92 21.88 6.76
N ILE A 446 4.80 20.94 5.82
CA ILE A 446 5.93 20.35 5.09
C ILE A 446 5.88 20.78 3.62
N ASP A 447 6.92 21.48 3.16
CA ASP A 447 6.98 22.11 1.83
C ASP A 447 7.12 21.13 0.65
N THR A 448 7.28 19.83 0.92
CA THR A 448 7.44 18.78 -0.09
C THR A 448 6.40 17.69 0.11
N SER A 449 5.98 17.05 -0.98
CA SER A 449 5.12 15.88 -0.88
C SER A 449 5.85 14.71 -0.21
N LEU A 450 5.08 13.86 0.48
CA LEU A 450 5.59 12.65 1.12
C LEU A 450 5.98 11.56 0.10
N HIS A 451 5.51 11.69 -1.14
CA HIS A 451 5.86 10.82 -2.25
C HIS A 451 5.83 11.59 -3.58
N ALA A 452 6.99 12.03 -4.04
CA ALA A 452 7.12 12.82 -5.27
C ALA A 452 6.71 12.01 -6.51
N GLY A 453 5.84 12.59 -7.34
CA GLY A 453 5.33 11.95 -8.56
C GLY A 453 4.25 10.89 -8.33
N GLY A 454 3.92 10.57 -7.07
CA GLY A 454 2.83 9.66 -6.75
C GLY A 454 1.49 10.38 -6.67
N LYS A 455 0.54 9.99 -7.51
CA LYS A 455 -0.85 10.47 -7.43
C LYS A 455 -1.67 9.57 -6.51
N VAL A 456 -2.24 10.15 -5.46
CA VAL A 456 -3.04 9.43 -4.47
C VAL A 456 -4.35 8.95 -5.10
N THR A 457 -4.66 7.68 -4.90
CA THR A 457 -5.95 7.05 -5.25
C THR A 457 -6.78 6.73 -4.01
N GLY A 458 -6.14 6.65 -2.85
CA GLY A 458 -6.77 6.36 -1.57
C GLY A 458 -5.86 6.77 -0.42
N LEU A 459 -6.48 7.26 0.65
CA LEU A 459 -5.79 7.71 1.86
C LEU A 459 -6.63 7.34 3.07
N LYS A 460 -6.03 6.65 4.04
CA LYS A 460 -6.70 6.30 5.29
C LYS A 460 -5.70 6.21 6.45
N GLN A 461 -6.19 6.47 7.66
CA GLN A 461 -5.48 6.19 8.89
C GLN A 461 -6.00 4.88 9.50
N GLU A 462 -5.09 4.02 9.94
CA GLU A 462 -5.39 2.81 10.71
C GLU A 462 -4.39 2.70 11.87
N GLU A 463 -4.91 2.66 13.10
CA GLU A 463 -4.09 2.75 14.32
C GLU A 463 -3.14 3.96 14.26
N ASP A 464 -1.85 3.73 14.48
CA ASP A 464 -0.79 4.74 14.48
C ASP A 464 -0.13 4.91 13.09
N TYR A 465 -0.81 4.47 12.03
CA TYR A 465 -0.27 4.44 10.67
C TYR A 465 -1.17 5.16 9.66
N LEU A 466 -0.53 5.79 8.67
CA LEU A 466 -1.18 6.35 7.49
C LEU A 466 -0.89 5.46 6.29
N VAL A 467 -1.93 4.97 5.63
CA VAL A 467 -1.84 4.14 4.42
C VAL A 467 -2.25 4.98 3.22
N GLY A 468 -1.31 5.20 2.30
CA GLY A 468 -1.55 5.83 1.00
C GLY A 468 -1.49 4.80 -0.13
N THR A 469 -2.47 4.81 -1.02
CA THR A 469 -2.44 4.07 -2.29
C THR A 469 -2.28 5.05 -3.44
N PHE A 470 -1.56 4.64 -4.49
CA PHE A 470 -1.15 5.53 -5.57
C PHE A 470 -1.37 4.91 -6.94
N ALA A 471 -1.65 5.77 -7.94
CA ALA A 471 -1.81 5.35 -9.31
C ALA A 471 -0.47 4.85 -9.89
N LYS A 472 -0.52 3.73 -10.62
CA LYS A 472 0.61 3.22 -11.41
C LYS A 472 0.77 4.03 -12.69
N GLU A 473 1.52 5.13 -12.60
CA GLU A 473 1.86 5.97 -13.73
C GLU A 473 3.38 6.02 -13.95
N ASN A 474 3.80 6.51 -15.12
CA ASN A 474 5.22 6.69 -15.44
C ASN A 474 5.91 7.52 -14.36
N GLY A 475 6.90 6.93 -13.69
CA GLY A 475 7.68 7.58 -12.65
C GLY A 475 7.27 7.22 -11.22
N ASN A 476 6.11 6.58 -11.00
CA ASN A 476 5.72 6.06 -9.69
C ASN A 476 5.88 4.52 -9.63
N PRO A 477 6.88 4.00 -8.91
CA PRO A 477 7.07 2.57 -8.74
C PRO A 477 6.18 1.95 -7.63
N TYR A 478 5.50 2.75 -6.81
CA TYR A 478 4.80 2.27 -5.62
C TYR A 478 3.28 2.39 -5.77
N GLY A 479 2.58 1.27 -5.63
CA GLY A 479 1.11 1.22 -5.54
C GLY A 479 0.62 1.53 -4.13
N MET A 480 1.46 1.30 -3.11
CA MET A 480 1.13 1.54 -1.71
C MET A 480 2.36 1.97 -0.90
N ILE A 481 2.17 2.93 0.00
CA ILE A 481 3.16 3.34 1.00
C ILE A 481 2.47 3.46 2.36
N VAL A 482 3.11 2.94 3.40
CA VAL A 482 2.66 3.10 4.79
C VAL A 482 3.62 4.02 5.53
N PHE A 483 3.08 5.02 6.22
CA PHE A 483 3.82 5.99 7.01
C PHE A 483 3.50 5.82 8.49
N ASP A 484 4.51 5.98 9.35
CA ASP A 484 4.32 6.05 10.79
C ASP A 484 3.84 7.44 11.26
N LYS A 485 3.60 7.58 12.57
CA LYS A 485 3.25 8.85 13.23
C LYS A 485 4.30 9.94 13.10
N GLU A 486 5.54 9.60 12.77
CA GLU A 486 6.62 10.54 12.44
C GLU A 486 6.60 11.02 10.97
N SER A 487 5.66 10.53 10.15
CA SER A 487 5.58 10.74 8.69
C SER A 487 6.68 10.03 7.90
N ARG A 488 7.37 9.05 8.49
CA ARG A 488 8.40 8.25 7.81
C ARG A 488 7.73 7.08 7.10
N ALA A 489 8.09 6.86 5.85
CA ALA A 489 7.62 5.70 5.11
C ALA A 489 8.32 4.42 5.61
N VAL A 490 7.59 3.62 6.38
CA VAL A 490 8.03 2.35 6.99
C VAL A 490 7.84 1.16 6.05
N TYR A 491 6.97 1.29 5.05
CA TYR A 491 6.75 0.25 4.06
C TYR A 491 6.42 0.84 2.69
N ARG A 492 6.93 0.22 1.62
CA ARG A 492 6.66 0.55 0.22
C ARG A 492 6.42 -0.73 -0.55
N SER A 493 5.40 -0.78 -1.40
CA SER A 493 5.16 -1.90 -2.29
C SER A 493 4.77 -1.43 -3.69
N ALA A 494 5.22 -2.17 -4.69
CA ALA A 494 4.79 -2.02 -6.08
C ALA A 494 3.52 -2.83 -6.39
N ASP A 495 3.07 -3.67 -5.45
CA ASP A 495 1.82 -4.43 -5.62
C ASP A 495 0.63 -3.46 -5.64
N ASP A 496 -0.34 -3.77 -6.49
CA ASP A 496 -1.66 -3.15 -6.35
C ASP A 496 -2.38 -3.91 -5.24
N ALA A 497 -2.68 -3.22 -4.14
CA ALA A 497 -3.50 -3.77 -3.08
C ALA A 497 -4.97 -3.46 -3.39
N ALA A 498 -5.80 -4.49 -3.52
CA ALA A 498 -7.25 -4.30 -3.58
C ALA A 498 -7.79 -3.91 -2.20
N TYR A 499 -7.16 -4.46 -1.16
CA TYR A 499 -7.50 -4.25 0.23
C TYR A 499 -6.22 -4.23 1.06
N SER A 500 -6.19 -3.40 2.08
CA SER A 500 -5.14 -3.38 3.09
C SER A 500 -5.76 -3.15 4.46
N SER A 501 -5.11 -3.63 5.50
CA SER A 501 -5.43 -3.33 6.89
C SER A 501 -4.15 -3.31 7.71
N VAL A 502 -4.01 -2.38 8.64
CA VAL A 502 -2.96 -2.35 9.64
C VAL A 502 -3.57 -2.66 11.01
N ALA A 503 -3.02 -3.66 11.69
CA ALA A 503 -3.42 -4.01 13.05
C ALA A 503 -2.22 -4.52 13.85
N ASN A 504 -2.01 -3.98 15.05
CA ASN A 504 -0.87 -4.30 15.94
C ASN A 504 0.48 -4.28 15.19
N GLY A 505 0.75 -3.19 14.46
CA GLY A 505 2.03 -3.05 13.73
C GLY A 505 2.22 -4.00 12.56
N THR A 506 1.17 -4.71 12.14
CA THR A 506 1.21 -5.65 11.04
C THR A 506 0.33 -5.18 9.91
N LEU A 507 0.92 -4.95 8.75
CA LEU A 507 0.19 -4.69 7.52
C LEU A 507 -0.23 -6.03 6.90
N THR A 508 -1.52 -6.18 6.61
CA THR A 508 -2.07 -7.26 5.80
C THR A 508 -2.70 -6.67 4.56
N TYR A 509 -2.43 -7.23 3.38
CA TYR A 509 -3.07 -6.79 2.15
C TYR A 509 -3.32 -7.94 1.17
N ALA A 510 -4.33 -7.77 0.33
CA ALA A 510 -4.65 -8.68 -0.77
C ALA A 510 -4.25 -8.07 -2.11
N GLU A 511 -3.58 -8.85 -2.95
CA GLU A 511 -3.18 -8.41 -4.29
C GLU A 511 -4.39 -8.27 -5.21
N SER A 512 -4.49 -7.15 -5.92
CA SER A 512 -5.55 -6.89 -6.89
C SER A 512 -5.60 -7.93 -7.99
N GLY A 513 -6.81 -8.42 -8.29
CA GLY A 513 -7.04 -9.40 -9.37
C GLY A 513 -6.57 -10.82 -9.05
N GLY A 514 -6.19 -11.11 -7.79
CA GLY A 514 -5.76 -12.43 -7.35
C GLY A 514 -6.33 -12.83 -5.98
N SER A 515 -5.93 -14.01 -5.52
CA SER A 515 -6.27 -14.56 -4.18
C SER A 515 -5.06 -14.56 -3.23
N ASN A 516 -3.95 -13.93 -3.63
CA ASN A 516 -2.77 -13.83 -2.78
C ASN A 516 -3.01 -12.80 -1.68
N VAL A 517 -2.76 -13.21 -0.44
CA VAL A 517 -2.77 -12.34 0.73
C VAL A 517 -1.37 -12.36 1.33
N TYR A 518 -0.88 -11.19 1.68
CA TYR A 518 0.43 -11.01 2.29
C TYR A 518 0.31 -10.28 3.62
N THR A 519 1.21 -10.62 4.53
CA THR A 519 1.39 -9.91 5.79
C THR A 519 2.85 -9.51 5.96
N VAL A 520 3.09 -8.38 6.61
CA VAL A 520 4.42 -7.86 6.91
C VAL A 520 4.37 -7.06 8.20
N ASN A 521 5.32 -7.30 9.09
CA ASN A 521 5.51 -6.45 10.27
C ASN A 521 6.14 -5.13 9.81
N ILE A 522 5.51 -4.02 10.20
CA ILE A 522 5.92 -2.66 9.84
C ILE A 522 6.32 -1.83 11.07
N ASP A 523 6.25 -2.41 12.28
CA ASP A 523 6.86 -1.82 13.45
C ASP A 523 8.38 -1.88 13.27
N THR A 524 9.00 -0.72 13.19
CA THR A 524 10.46 -0.60 13.23
C THR A 524 10.90 -0.61 14.69
N GLU A 525 11.73 -1.59 15.09
CA GLU A 525 12.39 -1.60 16.39
C GLU A 525 13.24 -0.35 16.66
#